data_AF-A0A9W6BUF6-F1
#
_entry.id   AF-A0A9W6BUF6-F1
#
_cell.length_a   1.000
_cell.length_b   1.000
_cell.length_c   1.000
_cell.angle_alpha   90.00
_cell.angle_beta   90.00
_cell.angle_gamma   90.00
#
_symmetry.space_group_name_H-M   'P 1'
#
loop_
_entity.id
_entity.type
_entity.pdbx_description
1 polymer ?
#
loop_
_entity_poly.entity_id
_entity_poly.type
_entity_poly.pdbx_seq_one_letter_code
_entity_poly.pdbx_strand_id
1 'polypeptide(L)'
;MADGVGGVWEQQRNHYNNHVRDLSTREALQQRSEGPAQELKNFHNHIKRQLIMRFAYKQERLLDLCCGRGGDLHKWREAQVGFVKGLDISEREVEEARRRYSELRERRGRGPGGSLLCEFEAVDWLGSRPYEELAAGPASYGVVTCMFALHYFFMSEASLRTFLRNVATNLRHGGYFVGTIPSGRRVMQLLGGKPELRTPMLRLVRRWKDPARPPLFGAGYICDIADTVTASLEGTTDGSLEYLVDLPTLERIAAEVGLIAVRDYMDPVLATCFKEEDLDAPFKHFRPFFLHSLQLDVVEAKPGGPPPPPPQPPSSLEMASSLFAAFVFQKVDSPEAVTLPMAPECQFMVDRTQGRGGGGGGGPMGQSGGPPMMGHHHHHHHPGGPMGHPGGPHMMGHPGPMGHHGGPPQGMPGPYGMGGGGPPPPGFGGGGHGYAGGPPLGGAHGGRGGPGPGKRGWDGPRPGHDRGDKRGKFGGGPGRG
;
A
#
# COMPACT_ATOMS: atom_id res chain seq x y z
N MET A 1 -3.35 -30.36 10.48
CA MET A 1 -2.23 -29.39 10.48
C MET A 1 -2.75 -28.05 9.98
N ALA A 2 -3.48 -27.31 10.82
CA ALA A 2 -4.09 -26.01 10.46
C ALA A 2 -3.62 -24.85 11.38
N ASP A 3 -2.70 -25.10 12.32
CA ASP A 3 -2.36 -24.16 13.40
C ASP A 3 -1.15 -23.24 13.10
N GLY A 4 -0.59 -23.29 11.88
CA GLY A 4 0.60 -22.49 11.52
C GLY A 4 0.30 -21.10 10.94
N VAL A 5 -0.87 -20.92 10.32
CA VAL A 5 -1.21 -19.68 9.60
C VAL A 5 -1.80 -18.62 10.54
N GLY A 6 -2.57 -19.03 11.55
CA GLY A 6 -3.18 -18.11 12.52
C GLY A 6 -2.15 -17.30 13.31
N GLY A 7 -1.06 -17.95 13.76
CA GLY A 7 -0.02 -17.28 14.55
C GLY A 7 0.78 -16.22 13.79
N VAL A 8 0.92 -16.35 12.46
CA VAL A 8 1.66 -15.37 11.63
C VAL A 8 0.87 -14.07 11.51
N TRP A 9 -0.43 -14.16 11.21
CA TRP A 9 -1.30 -12.98 11.09
C TRP A 9 -1.48 -12.27 12.42
N GLU A 10 -1.51 -13.03 13.52
CA GLU A 10 -1.54 -12.47 14.88
C GLU A 10 -0.24 -11.72 15.22
N GLN A 11 0.94 -12.26 14.87
CA GLN A 11 2.20 -11.55 15.02
C GLN A 11 2.21 -10.23 14.23
N GLN A 12 1.74 -10.25 12.98
CA GLN A 12 1.67 -9.04 12.15
C GLN A 12 0.71 -8.01 12.74
N ARG A 13 -0.48 -8.44 13.18
CA ARG A 13 -1.47 -7.58 13.84
C ARG A 13 -0.89 -6.95 15.10
N ASN A 14 -0.21 -7.74 15.93
CA ASN A 14 0.41 -7.27 17.17
C ASN A 14 1.52 -6.23 16.89
N HIS A 15 2.37 -6.47 15.89
CA HIS A 15 3.39 -5.49 15.48
C HIS A 15 2.75 -4.13 15.15
N TYR A 16 1.72 -4.10 14.31
CA TYR A 16 1.07 -2.84 13.92
C TYR A 16 0.23 -2.21 15.03
N ASN A 17 -0.48 -3.03 15.82
CA ASN A 17 -1.18 -2.54 17.00
C ASN A 17 -0.25 -1.77 17.93
N ASN A 18 1.00 -2.23 18.12
CA ASN A 18 1.97 -1.57 18.99
C ASN A 18 2.56 -0.26 18.41
N HIS A 19 2.39 0.00 17.11
CA HIS A 19 2.84 1.23 16.45
C HIS A 19 1.82 2.37 16.48
N VAL A 20 0.57 2.09 16.87
CA VAL A 20 -0.44 3.12 17.12
C VAL A 20 -0.13 3.80 18.46
N ARG A 21 0.34 5.05 18.38
CA ARG A 21 0.54 5.94 19.52
C ARG A 21 -0.73 6.78 19.74
N ASP A 22 -1.15 6.93 20.98
CA ASP A 22 -2.29 7.79 21.37
C ASP A 22 -1.85 9.27 21.38
N LEU A 23 -1.45 9.78 20.21
CA LEU A 23 -1.05 11.16 20.00
C LEU A 23 -2.11 11.89 19.18
N SER A 24 -2.30 13.19 19.43
CA SER A 24 -3.10 14.00 18.53
C SER A 24 -2.48 14.02 17.13
N THR A 25 -3.29 14.26 16.09
CA THR A 25 -2.79 14.34 14.71
C THR A 25 -1.68 15.38 14.55
N ARG A 26 -1.74 16.48 15.31
CA ARG A 26 -0.70 17.54 15.28
C ARG A 26 0.62 17.06 15.90
N GLU A 27 0.57 16.39 17.05
CA GLU A 27 1.75 15.83 17.71
C GLU A 27 2.37 14.70 16.89
N ALA A 28 1.54 13.85 16.28
CA ALA A 28 1.99 12.78 15.39
C ALA A 28 2.66 13.33 14.12
N LEU A 29 2.21 14.49 13.61
CA LEU A 29 2.86 15.16 12.47
C LEU A 29 4.18 15.81 12.87
N GLN A 30 4.25 16.44 14.04
CA GLN A 30 5.46 17.08 14.54
C GLN A 30 6.56 16.04 14.85
N GLN A 31 6.23 14.96 15.54
CA GLN A 31 7.17 13.85 15.77
C GLN A 31 7.63 13.20 14.46
N ARG A 32 6.76 13.16 13.44
CA ARG A 32 7.16 12.63 12.13
C ARG A 32 8.12 13.57 11.42
N SER A 33 7.92 14.89 11.48
CA SER A 33 8.74 15.90 10.80
C SER A 33 10.15 16.08 11.35
N GLU A 34 10.48 15.47 12.48
CA GLU A 34 11.72 15.72 13.24
C GLU A 34 12.64 14.48 13.36
N GLY A 35 12.54 13.53 12.43
CA GLY A 35 13.26 12.25 12.51
C GLY A 35 14.27 11.96 11.38
N PRO A 36 15.28 11.09 11.62
CA PRO A 36 16.24 10.65 10.61
C PRO A 36 15.61 10.05 9.34
N ALA A 37 14.39 9.51 9.43
CA ALA A 37 13.68 8.93 8.29
C ALA A 37 12.83 9.94 7.50
N GLN A 38 12.88 11.25 7.80
CA GLN A 38 12.00 12.23 7.18
C GLN A 38 12.16 12.33 5.66
N GLU A 39 13.39 12.33 5.13
CA GLU A 39 13.62 12.38 3.67
C GLU A 39 13.04 11.13 2.97
N LEU A 40 13.20 9.94 3.56
CA LEU A 40 12.60 8.70 3.06
C LEU A 40 11.08 8.76 3.09
N LYS A 41 10.47 9.19 4.21
CA LYS A 41 9.02 9.36 4.34
C LYS A 41 8.48 10.34 3.32
N ASN A 42 9.19 11.45 3.07
CA ASN A 42 8.83 12.43 2.05
C ASN A 42 8.84 11.83 0.65
N PHE A 43 9.92 11.14 0.29
CA PHE A 43 10.06 10.50 -1.01
C PHE A 43 9.02 9.40 -1.25
N HIS A 44 8.79 8.51 -0.28
CA HIS A 44 7.73 7.50 -0.38
C HIS A 44 6.33 8.12 -0.49
N ASN A 45 6.05 9.18 0.28
CA ASN A 45 4.77 9.89 0.16
C ASN A 45 4.62 10.64 -1.16
N HIS A 46 5.71 11.14 -1.74
CA HIS A 46 5.71 11.75 -3.06
C HIS A 46 5.34 10.73 -4.13
N ILE A 47 6.02 9.56 -4.16
CA ILE A 47 5.69 8.47 -5.09
C ILE A 47 4.22 8.04 -4.95
N LYS A 48 3.76 7.81 -3.72
CA LYS A 48 2.35 7.46 -3.47
C LYS A 48 1.39 8.52 -4.00
N ARG A 49 1.69 9.80 -3.78
CA ARG A 49 0.87 10.92 -4.28
C ARG A 49 0.81 10.90 -5.80
N GLN A 50 1.96 10.80 -6.46
CA GLN A 50 2.02 10.78 -7.93
C GLN A 50 1.28 9.56 -8.51
N LEU A 51 1.46 8.37 -7.93
CA LEU A 51 0.72 7.17 -8.34
C LEU A 51 -0.81 7.33 -8.17
N ILE A 52 -1.26 7.80 -7.01
CA ILE A 52 -2.70 8.01 -6.73
C ILE A 52 -3.25 9.10 -7.65
N MET A 53 -2.54 10.22 -7.85
CA MET A 53 -2.96 11.26 -8.79
C MET A 53 -3.01 10.75 -10.23
N ARG A 54 -2.04 9.93 -10.66
CA ARG A 54 -1.98 9.41 -12.02
C ARG A 54 -3.12 8.45 -12.33
N PHE A 55 -3.44 7.55 -11.41
CA PHE A 55 -4.34 6.42 -11.67
C PHE A 55 -5.71 6.52 -10.99
N ALA A 56 -5.85 7.33 -9.93
CA ALA A 56 -7.09 7.47 -9.17
C ALA A 56 -7.78 8.84 -9.29
N TYR A 57 -7.26 9.75 -10.13
CA TYR A 57 -7.88 11.07 -10.32
C TYR A 57 -9.33 10.96 -10.77
N LYS A 58 -10.22 11.63 -10.03
CA LYS A 58 -11.68 11.65 -10.24
C LYS A 58 -12.36 10.28 -10.28
N GLN A 59 -11.74 9.25 -9.69
CA GLN A 59 -12.40 7.96 -9.57
C GLN A 59 -13.53 8.03 -8.55
N GLU A 60 -14.69 7.46 -8.90
CA GLU A 60 -15.85 7.45 -8.01
C GLU A 60 -15.60 6.61 -6.76
N ARG A 61 -14.93 5.46 -6.93
CA ARG A 61 -14.69 4.48 -5.86
C ARG A 61 -13.28 3.94 -5.92
N LEU A 62 -12.60 3.95 -4.77
CA LEU A 62 -11.30 3.34 -4.54
C LEU A 62 -11.36 2.36 -3.36
N LEU A 63 -10.76 1.18 -3.51
CA LEU A 63 -10.57 0.22 -2.42
C LEU A 63 -9.10 0.24 -2.01
N ASP A 64 -8.80 0.62 -0.77
CA ASP A 64 -7.44 0.62 -0.24
C ASP A 64 -7.22 -0.58 0.68
N LEU A 65 -6.43 -1.54 0.20
CA LEU A 65 -6.10 -2.76 0.91
C LEU A 65 -4.84 -2.56 1.77
N CYS A 66 -4.96 -2.88 3.06
CA CYS A 66 -3.96 -2.61 4.09
C CYS A 66 -3.72 -1.11 4.27
N CYS A 67 -4.81 -0.36 4.51
CA CYS A 67 -4.81 1.11 4.53
C CYS A 67 -4.07 1.73 5.74
N GLY A 68 -3.80 0.91 6.76
CA GLY A 68 -3.34 1.34 8.08
C GLY A 68 -4.18 2.48 8.65
N ARG A 69 -3.52 3.37 9.36
CA ARG A 69 -4.02 4.62 9.97
C ARG A 69 -4.42 5.73 8.99
N GLY A 70 -4.82 5.40 7.77
CA GLY A 70 -5.32 6.38 6.78
C GLY A 70 -4.29 7.44 6.38
N GLY A 71 -3.02 7.05 6.19
CA GLY A 71 -1.95 7.98 5.82
C GLY A 71 -2.10 8.64 4.43
N ASP A 72 -2.99 8.11 3.60
CA ASP A 72 -3.24 8.55 2.23
C ASP A 72 -4.55 9.35 2.07
N LEU A 73 -5.28 9.62 3.16
CA LEU A 73 -6.50 10.45 3.20
C LEU A 73 -6.40 11.76 2.39
N HIS A 74 -5.33 12.51 2.59
CA HIS A 74 -5.12 13.77 1.87
C HIS A 74 -4.86 13.57 0.38
N LYS A 75 -4.22 12.46 0.00
CA LYS A 75 -3.92 12.10 -1.40
C LYS A 75 -5.19 11.69 -2.12
N TRP A 76 -6.07 10.93 -1.48
CA TRP A 76 -7.39 10.58 -2.04
C TRP A 76 -8.25 11.83 -2.27
N ARG A 77 -8.24 12.77 -1.31
CA ARG A 77 -8.97 14.04 -1.44
C ARG A 77 -8.42 14.91 -2.58
N GLU A 78 -7.10 15.03 -2.67
CA GLU A 78 -6.43 15.77 -3.75
C GLU A 78 -6.69 15.15 -5.12
N ALA A 79 -6.70 13.81 -5.20
CA ALA A 79 -7.11 13.08 -6.40
C ALA A 79 -8.61 13.16 -6.68
N GLN A 80 -9.40 13.84 -5.84
CA GLN A 80 -10.84 14.01 -6.01
C GLN A 80 -11.59 12.66 -6.09
N VAL A 81 -11.14 11.68 -5.30
CA VAL A 81 -11.83 10.40 -5.19
C VAL A 81 -13.17 10.61 -4.48
N GLY A 82 -14.24 10.02 -5.02
CA GLY A 82 -15.60 10.16 -4.46
C GLY A 82 -15.76 9.38 -3.15
N PHE A 83 -15.40 8.10 -3.16
CA PHE A 83 -15.54 7.18 -2.04
C PHE A 83 -14.30 6.29 -1.91
N VAL A 84 -13.86 6.06 -0.68
CA VAL A 84 -12.77 5.14 -0.32
C VAL A 84 -13.26 4.13 0.71
N LYS A 85 -13.09 2.84 0.41
CA LYS A 85 -13.18 1.76 1.41
C LYS A 85 -11.75 1.39 1.81
N GLY A 86 -11.38 1.55 3.07
CA GLY A 86 -10.09 1.14 3.62
C GLY A 86 -10.22 -0.14 4.44
N LEU A 87 -9.41 -1.14 4.12
CA LEU A 87 -9.36 -2.41 4.85
C LEU A 87 -7.99 -2.57 5.51
N ASP A 88 -7.95 -3.00 6.76
CA ASP A 88 -6.68 -3.32 7.43
C ASP A 88 -6.81 -4.45 8.45
N ILE A 89 -5.72 -5.15 8.75
CA ILE A 89 -5.71 -6.23 9.76
C ILE A 89 -5.74 -5.70 11.20
N SER A 90 -5.28 -4.48 11.42
CA SER A 90 -5.20 -3.85 12.74
C SER A 90 -6.46 -3.01 13.01
N GLU A 91 -7.25 -3.45 13.98
CA GLU A 91 -8.40 -2.68 14.46
C GLU A 91 -7.99 -1.30 15.00
N ARG A 92 -6.86 -1.22 15.72
CA ARG A 92 -6.34 0.06 16.22
C ARG A 92 -5.95 1.03 15.10
N GLU A 93 -5.31 0.54 14.04
CA GLU A 93 -4.97 1.38 12.88
C GLU A 93 -6.25 1.85 12.15
N VAL A 94 -7.27 0.98 12.05
CA VAL A 94 -8.59 1.33 11.49
C VAL A 94 -9.30 2.40 12.33
N GLU A 95 -9.29 2.30 13.65
CA GLU A 95 -9.84 3.31 14.54
C GLU A 95 -9.13 4.67 14.38
N GLU A 96 -7.80 4.66 14.30
CA GLU A 96 -7.02 5.87 14.03
C GLU A 96 -7.33 6.46 12.64
N ALA A 97 -7.54 5.62 11.62
CA ALA A 97 -7.96 6.06 10.29
C ALA A 97 -9.33 6.76 10.34
N ARG A 98 -10.31 6.18 11.05
CA ARG A 98 -11.63 6.79 11.27
C ARG A 98 -11.51 8.13 11.99
N ARG A 99 -10.69 8.21 13.05
CA ARG A 99 -10.44 9.45 13.80
C ARG A 99 -9.88 10.55 12.90
N ARG A 100 -8.83 10.25 12.13
CA ARG A 100 -8.22 11.22 11.19
C ARG A 100 -9.18 11.65 10.09
N TYR A 101 -10.02 10.75 9.61
CA TYR A 101 -11.05 11.08 8.63
C TYR A 101 -12.10 12.03 9.22
N SER A 102 -12.58 11.80 10.45
CA SER A 102 -13.50 12.71 11.14
C SER A 102 -12.91 14.13 11.26
N GLU A 103 -11.66 14.25 11.70
CA GLU A 103 -10.97 15.54 11.76
C GLU A 103 -10.82 16.21 10.38
N LEU A 104 -10.59 15.41 9.33
CA LEU A 104 -10.50 15.89 7.96
C LEU A 104 -11.83 16.50 7.50
N ARG A 105 -12.96 15.89 7.86
CA ARG A 105 -14.31 16.36 7.53
C ARG A 105 -14.70 17.62 8.29
N GLU A 106 -14.29 17.75 9.54
CA GLU A 106 -14.58 18.91 10.38
C GLU A 106 -13.90 20.19 9.87
N ARG A 107 -12.73 20.05 9.25
CA ARG A 107 -12.01 21.14 8.58
C ARG A 107 -12.71 21.55 7.27
N ARG A 108 -13.83 22.27 7.40
CA ARG A 108 -14.62 22.82 6.28
C ARG A 108 -13.74 23.71 5.38
N GLY A 109 -13.32 23.18 4.24
CA GLY A 109 -12.73 23.97 3.14
C GLY A 109 -13.55 23.80 1.87
N ARG A 110 -14.07 24.90 1.31
CA ARG A 110 -14.71 24.98 -0.02
C ARG A 110 -13.65 24.90 -1.14
N GLY A 111 -12.88 23.81 -1.16
CA GLY A 111 -11.91 23.52 -2.22
C GLY A 111 -12.44 22.47 -3.21
N PRO A 112 -11.89 22.38 -4.42
CA PRO A 112 -12.17 21.27 -5.33
C PRO A 112 -11.75 19.95 -4.65
N GLY A 113 -12.68 19.02 -4.40
CA GLY A 113 -12.45 17.79 -3.64
C GLY A 113 -13.27 17.64 -2.33
N GLY A 114 -14.25 18.52 -2.11
CA GLY A 114 -15.08 18.58 -0.89
C GLY A 114 -16.06 17.44 -0.63
N SER A 115 -15.98 16.30 -1.32
CA SER A 115 -16.96 15.20 -1.23
C SER A 115 -16.36 13.83 -0.88
N LEU A 116 -15.08 13.74 -0.50
CA LEU A 116 -14.46 12.46 -0.14
C LEU A 116 -15.24 11.76 1.01
N LEU A 117 -15.83 10.62 0.70
CA LEU A 117 -16.43 9.71 1.66
C LEU A 117 -15.45 8.56 1.96
N CYS A 118 -15.28 8.22 3.24
CA CYS A 118 -14.43 7.11 3.64
C CYS A 118 -15.15 6.18 4.61
N GLU A 119 -14.99 4.88 4.38
CA GLU A 119 -15.38 3.81 5.30
C GLU A 119 -14.15 2.95 5.59
N PHE A 120 -13.99 2.55 6.85
CA PHE A 120 -12.86 1.72 7.27
C PHE A 120 -13.36 0.48 8.00
N GLU A 121 -12.74 -0.66 7.72
CA GLU A 121 -13.10 -1.96 8.29
C GLU A 121 -11.86 -2.79 8.62
N ALA A 122 -11.89 -3.43 9.80
CA ALA A 122 -10.83 -4.34 10.21
C ALA A 122 -11.12 -5.75 9.67
N VAL A 123 -10.19 -6.31 8.90
CA VAL A 123 -10.29 -7.62 8.27
C VAL A 123 -8.97 -8.37 8.36
N ASP A 124 -8.98 -9.63 8.79
CA ASP A 124 -7.76 -10.42 8.98
C ASP A 124 -7.59 -11.59 8.01
N TRP A 125 -8.49 -11.69 7.03
CA TRP A 125 -8.62 -12.85 6.14
C TRP A 125 -8.41 -12.53 4.65
N LEU A 126 -7.83 -11.37 4.30
CA LEU A 126 -7.65 -10.96 2.89
C LEU A 126 -6.80 -11.94 2.06
N GLY A 127 -5.98 -12.77 2.71
CA GLY A 127 -5.20 -13.84 2.07
C GLY A 127 -5.81 -15.24 2.22
N SER A 128 -6.95 -15.40 2.89
CA SER A 128 -7.50 -16.73 3.20
C SER A 128 -8.95 -16.94 2.78
N ARG A 129 -9.70 -15.86 2.55
CA ARG A 129 -11.11 -15.92 2.13
C ARG A 129 -11.42 -14.92 1.02
N PRO A 130 -12.45 -15.18 0.19
CA PRO A 130 -12.99 -14.20 -0.73
C PRO A 130 -13.45 -12.93 0.00
N TYR A 131 -13.22 -11.78 -0.62
CA TYR A 131 -13.79 -10.50 -0.21
C TYR A 131 -14.58 -9.92 -1.38
N GLU A 132 -15.83 -9.57 -1.13
CA GLU A 132 -16.72 -8.90 -2.08
C GLU A 132 -17.42 -7.75 -1.35
N GLU A 133 -17.40 -6.56 -1.94
CA GLU A 133 -18.13 -5.42 -1.39
C GLU A 133 -19.64 -5.61 -1.60
N LEU A 134 -20.33 -6.10 -0.56
CA LEU A 134 -21.75 -6.42 -0.62
C LEU A 134 -22.62 -5.18 -0.90
N ALA A 135 -22.22 -3.99 -0.44
CA ALA A 135 -23.04 -2.79 -0.57
C ALA A 135 -23.08 -2.24 -2.01
N ALA A 136 -22.00 -2.42 -2.77
CA ALA A 136 -21.87 -1.92 -4.14
C ALA A 136 -21.87 -3.03 -5.21
N GLY A 137 -21.77 -4.30 -4.79
CA GLY A 137 -21.60 -5.45 -5.67
C GLY A 137 -20.15 -5.63 -6.15
N PRO A 138 -19.85 -6.76 -6.81
CA PRO A 138 -18.55 -7.03 -7.40
C PRO A 138 -18.21 -6.01 -8.50
N ALA A 139 -16.93 -5.87 -8.82
CA ALA A 139 -16.43 -5.00 -9.88
C ALA A 139 -16.87 -3.52 -9.76
N SER A 140 -17.04 -3.02 -8.52
CA SER A 140 -17.55 -1.67 -8.25
C SER A 140 -16.46 -0.61 -8.11
N TYR A 141 -15.19 -0.99 -8.06
CA TYR A 141 -14.07 -0.06 -7.87
C TYR A 141 -13.36 0.26 -9.18
N GLY A 142 -13.08 1.55 -9.41
CA GLY A 142 -12.24 1.99 -10.53
C GLY A 142 -10.75 1.77 -10.26
N VAL A 143 -10.36 1.82 -8.98
CA VAL A 143 -8.99 1.60 -8.52
C VAL A 143 -8.98 0.78 -7.24
N VAL A 144 -8.01 -0.13 -7.15
CA VAL A 144 -7.60 -0.78 -5.91
C VAL A 144 -6.17 -0.35 -5.60
N THR A 145 -5.87 0.03 -4.36
CA THR A 145 -4.50 0.33 -3.91
C THR A 145 -4.00 -0.67 -2.88
N CYS A 146 -2.70 -0.95 -2.86
CA CYS A 146 -2.03 -1.67 -1.79
C CYS A 146 -0.58 -1.17 -1.65
N MET A 147 -0.36 -0.28 -0.68
CA MET A 147 0.92 0.41 -0.50
C MET A 147 1.73 -0.25 0.61
N PHE A 148 2.89 -0.81 0.27
CA PHE A 148 3.83 -1.43 1.22
C PHE A 148 3.23 -2.58 2.05
N ALA A 149 2.36 -3.41 1.46
CA ALA A 149 1.75 -4.53 2.20
C ALA A 149 1.57 -5.84 1.41
N LEU A 150 1.60 -5.80 0.06
CA LEU A 150 1.37 -7.01 -0.76
C LEU A 150 2.38 -8.14 -0.47
N HIS A 151 3.60 -7.80 -0.03
CA HIS A 151 4.64 -8.76 0.33
C HIS A 151 4.25 -9.65 1.53
N TYR A 152 3.33 -9.25 2.40
CA TYR A 152 2.86 -10.13 3.49
C TYR A 152 2.14 -11.39 2.96
N PHE A 153 1.51 -11.30 1.79
CA PHE A 153 0.80 -12.42 1.18
C PHE A 153 1.73 -13.41 0.47
N PHE A 154 3.03 -13.09 0.32
CA PHE A 154 4.05 -14.03 -0.17
C PHE A 154 4.40 -15.15 0.82
N MET A 155 3.77 -15.17 2.00
CA MET A 155 3.89 -16.26 2.96
C MET A 155 3.55 -17.64 2.37
N SER A 156 2.64 -17.70 1.40
CA SER A 156 2.30 -18.91 0.65
C SER A 156 1.66 -18.55 -0.68
N GLU A 157 1.76 -19.44 -1.67
CA GLU A 157 1.11 -19.24 -2.97
C GLU A 157 -0.41 -19.10 -2.85
N ALA A 158 -1.04 -19.91 -2.00
CA ALA A 158 -2.49 -19.85 -1.75
C ALA A 158 -2.92 -18.48 -1.20
N SER A 159 -2.10 -17.88 -0.33
CA SER A 159 -2.36 -16.55 0.24
C SER A 159 -2.33 -15.46 -0.82
N LEU A 160 -1.25 -15.41 -1.61
CA LEU A 160 -1.10 -14.46 -2.71
C LEU A 160 -2.23 -14.59 -3.75
N ARG A 161 -2.55 -15.83 -4.15
CA ARG A 161 -3.63 -16.10 -5.11
C ARG A 161 -4.99 -15.62 -4.60
N THR A 162 -5.29 -15.87 -3.33
CA THR A 162 -6.55 -15.41 -2.72
C THR A 162 -6.60 -13.89 -2.67
N PHE A 163 -5.50 -13.24 -2.26
CA PHE A 163 -5.42 -11.78 -2.25
C PHE A 163 -5.63 -11.17 -3.64
N LEU A 164 -4.95 -11.68 -4.67
CA LEU A 164 -5.09 -11.16 -6.05
C LEU A 164 -6.47 -11.44 -6.64
N ARG A 165 -7.13 -12.55 -6.28
CA ARG A 165 -8.54 -12.77 -6.63
C ARG A 165 -9.46 -11.73 -5.96
N ASN A 166 -9.20 -11.36 -4.72
CA ASN A 166 -9.96 -10.31 -4.03
C ASN A 166 -9.80 -8.95 -4.73
N VAL A 167 -8.57 -8.61 -5.13
CA VAL A 167 -8.30 -7.44 -5.98
C VAL A 167 -9.11 -7.51 -7.27
N ALA A 168 -8.95 -8.58 -8.04
CA ALA A 168 -9.58 -8.73 -9.34
C ALA A 168 -11.12 -8.73 -9.25
N THR A 169 -11.71 -9.36 -8.24
CA THR A 169 -13.17 -9.45 -8.08
C THR A 169 -13.81 -8.10 -7.81
N ASN A 170 -13.15 -7.24 -7.03
CA ASN A 170 -13.67 -5.91 -6.69
C ASN A 170 -13.34 -4.83 -7.73
N LEU A 171 -12.30 -5.06 -8.54
CA LEU A 171 -11.89 -4.12 -9.59
C LEU A 171 -12.76 -4.27 -10.84
N ARG A 172 -13.25 -3.16 -11.39
CA ARG A 172 -13.97 -3.15 -12.67
C ARG A 172 -13.03 -3.47 -13.84
N HIS A 173 -13.58 -3.97 -14.94
CA HIS A 173 -12.81 -4.09 -16.17
C HIS A 173 -12.30 -2.71 -16.62
N GLY A 174 -11.04 -2.62 -17.01
CA GLY A 174 -10.32 -1.37 -17.29
C GLY A 174 -9.86 -0.60 -16.04
N GLY A 175 -10.18 -1.05 -14.83
CA GLY A 175 -9.70 -0.47 -13.58
C GLY A 175 -8.24 -0.81 -13.27
N TYR A 176 -7.62 -0.08 -12.36
CA TYR A 176 -6.20 -0.21 -12.01
C TYR A 176 -5.98 -0.76 -10.59
N PHE A 177 -5.04 -1.70 -10.45
CA PHE A 177 -4.45 -2.10 -9.18
C PHE A 177 -3.07 -1.47 -9.04
N VAL A 178 -2.90 -0.59 -8.05
CA VAL A 178 -1.71 0.26 -7.89
C VAL A 178 -1.05 -0.03 -6.54
N GLY A 179 0.26 -0.17 -6.50
CA GLY A 179 0.92 -0.43 -5.24
C GLY A 179 2.43 -0.23 -5.23
N THR A 180 2.98 -0.44 -4.04
CA THR A 180 4.42 -0.42 -3.79
C THR A 180 4.81 -1.65 -2.98
N ILE A 181 5.96 -2.23 -3.27
CA ILE A 181 6.38 -3.52 -2.72
C ILE A 181 7.90 -3.61 -2.60
N PRO A 182 8.47 -4.23 -1.55
CA PRO A 182 9.88 -4.56 -1.52
C PRO A 182 10.24 -5.57 -2.61
N SER A 183 11.38 -5.40 -3.24
CA SER A 183 11.95 -6.30 -4.24
C SER A 183 12.80 -7.37 -3.55
N GLY A 184 12.41 -8.64 -3.66
CA GLY A 184 13.15 -9.75 -3.06
C GLY A 184 14.59 -9.83 -3.60
N ARG A 185 14.79 -9.50 -4.89
CA ARG A 185 16.13 -9.38 -5.49
C ARG A 185 16.99 -8.35 -4.77
N ARG A 186 16.42 -7.18 -4.44
CA ARG A 186 17.16 -6.12 -3.75
C ARG A 186 17.50 -6.50 -2.30
N VAL A 187 16.56 -7.12 -1.59
CA VAL A 187 16.79 -7.66 -0.24
C VAL A 187 17.97 -8.64 -0.25
N MET A 188 17.97 -9.58 -1.20
CA MET A 188 19.07 -10.55 -1.36
C MET A 188 20.41 -9.90 -1.70
N GLN A 189 20.42 -8.91 -2.61
CA GLN A 189 21.63 -8.17 -2.98
C GLN A 189 22.24 -7.44 -1.78
N LEU A 190 21.42 -6.78 -0.97
CA LEU A 190 21.87 -6.05 0.22
C LEU A 190 22.39 -6.99 1.32
N LEU A 191 21.73 -8.15 1.51
CA LEU A 191 22.23 -9.18 2.44
C LEU A 191 23.57 -9.78 1.97
N GLY A 192 23.80 -9.88 0.65
CA GLY A 192 25.07 -10.39 0.11
C GLY A 192 25.42 -11.79 0.60
N GLY A 193 24.41 -12.64 0.82
CA GLY A 193 24.56 -14.00 1.37
C GLY A 193 24.76 -14.08 2.89
N LYS A 194 24.87 -12.94 3.58
CA LYS A 194 25.01 -12.88 5.04
C LYS A 194 23.66 -13.13 5.74
N PRO A 195 23.66 -13.63 6.99
CA PRO A 195 22.43 -13.80 7.76
C PRO A 195 21.78 -12.47 8.18
N GLU A 196 22.57 -11.40 8.32
CA GLU A 196 22.10 -10.09 8.74
C GLU A 196 22.86 -8.98 8.01
N LEU A 197 22.14 -7.93 7.64
CA LEU A 197 22.67 -6.62 7.31
C LEU A 197 22.24 -5.66 8.43
N ARG A 198 23.15 -4.83 8.90
CA ARG A 198 22.85 -3.76 9.85
C ARG A 198 23.60 -2.50 9.48
N THR A 199 22.84 -1.42 9.37
CA THR A 199 23.27 -0.04 9.15
C THR A 199 22.44 0.87 10.06
N PRO A 200 22.77 2.16 10.21
CA PRO A 200 22.01 3.06 11.08
C PRO A 200 20.50 3.14 10.77
N MET A 201 20.13 3.20 9.49
CA MET A 201 18.72 3.32 9.09
C MET A 201 18.05 2.01 8.66
N LEU A 202 18.81 0.92 8.51
CA LEU A 202 18.29 -0.34 7.98
C LEU A 202 18.94 -1.55 8.64
N ARG A 203 18.09 -2.46 9.09
CA ARG A 203 18.46 -3.82 9.47
C ARG A 203 17.61 -4.83 8.71
N LEU A 204 18.26 -5.85 8.17
CA LEU A 204 17.63 -7.00 7.51
C LEU A 204 18.13 -8.27 8.17
N VAL A 205 17.22 -9.16 8.61
CA VAL A 205 17.59 -10.46 9.18
C VAL A 205 16.91 -11.59 8.43
N ARG A 206 17.71 -12.42 7.77
CA ARG A 206 17.25 -13.57 7.00
C ARG A 206 16.68 -14.67 7.90
N ARG A 207 15.52 -15.27 7.53
CA ARG A 207 14.94 -16.43 8.25
C ARG A 207 14.91 -17.74 7.44
N TRP A 208 15.21 -17.71 6.15
CA TRP A 208 15.38 -18.94 5.35
C TRP A 208 16.75 -19.60 5.57
N LYS A 209 16.91 -20.88 5.21
CA LYS A 209 18.12 -21.68 5.49
C LYS A 209 19.24 -21.48 4.48
N ASP A 210 19.00 -21.73 3.20
CA ASP A 210 19.99 -21.62 2.12
C ASP A 210 20.10 -20.18 1.58
N PRO A 211 21.21 -19.46 1.80
CA PRO A 211 21.34 -18.06 1.36
C PRO A 211 21.34 -17.89 -0.17
N ALA A 212 21.68 -18.94 -0.92
CA ALA A 212 21.72 -18.90 -2.38
C ALA A 212 20.39 -19.32 -3.03
N ARG A 213 19.52 -20.04 -2.29
CA ARG A 213 18.28 -20.61 -2.81
C ARG A 213 17.12 -20.43 -1.82
N PRO A 214 16.61 -19.21 -1.63
CA PRO A 214 15.38 -19.02 -0.86
C PRO A 214 14.21 -19.75 -1.53
N PRO A 215 13.25 -20.27 -0.76
CA PRO A 215 12.01 -20.77 -1.32
C PRO A 215 11.23 -19.63 -1.99
N LEU A 216 10.46 -19.95 -3.04
CA LEU A 216 9.69 -18.96 -3.80
C LEU A 216 8.61 -18.27 -2.96
N PHE A 217 8.03 -19.01 -2.00
CA PHE A 217 7.05 -18.53 -1.04
C PHE A 217 7.50 -18.86 0.37
N GLY A 218 7.09 -18.05 1.36
CA GLY A 218 7.41 -18.28 2.77
C GLY A 218 8.86 -17.98 3.16
N ALA A 219 9.67 -17.40 2.26
CA ALA A 219 11.02 -16.92 2.57
C ALA A 219 10.97 -15.65 3.43
N GLY A 220 10.80 -15.82 4.73
CA GLY A 220 10.69 -14.71 5.68
C GLY A 220 12.01 -13.98 5.96
N TYR A 221 11.93 -12.68 6.23
CA TYR A 221 13.00 -11.87 6.80
C TYR A 221 12.43 -10.81 7.74
N ILE A 222 13.24 -10.36 8.69
CA ILE A 222 12.92 -9.18 9.48
C ILE A 222 13.41 -7.95 8.73
N CYS A 223 12.53 -6.98 8.53
CA CYS A 223 12.81 -5.66 8.01
C CYS A 223 12.62 -4.65 9.13
N ASP A 224 13.65 -3.87 9.42
CA ASP A 224 13.65 -2.86 10.47
C ASP A 224 14.28 -1.59 9.89
N ILE A 225 13.42 -0.66 9.48
CA ILE A 225 13.81 0.66 9.00
C ILE A 225 13.57 1.64 10.15
N ALA A 226 14.65 2.22 10.68
CA ALA A 226 14.60 3.08 11.86
C ALA A 226 13.63 4.26 11.65
N ASP A 227 12.93 4.66 12.71
CA ASP A 227 11.94 5.75 12.70
C ASP A 227 10.79 5.52 11.67
N THR A 228 10.45 4.28 11.36
CA THR A 228 9.27 3.93 10.55
C THR A 228 8.36 2.94 11.27
N VAL A 229 7.21 2.59 10.67
CA VAL A 229 6.31 1.56 11.20
C VAL A 229 6.88 0.14 11.12
N THR A 230 8.01 -0.04 10.42
CA THR A 230 8.73 -1.33 10.39
C THR A 230 9.75 -1.44 11.52
N ALA A 231 10.00 -0.34 12.25
CA ALA A 231 11.06 -0.28 13.23
C ALA A 231 10.83 -1.29 14.36
N SER A 232 11.93 -1.83 14.88
CA SER A 232 11.89 -2.55 16.15
C SER A 232 11.43 -1.62 17.28
N LEU A 233 10.58 -2.13 18.16
CA LEU A 233 10.23 -1.46 19.42
C LEU A 233 10.94 -2.20 20.54
N GLU A 234 11.85 -1.53 21.24
CA GLU A 234 12.66 -2.15 22.30
C GLU A 234 11.78 -2.89 23.31
N GLY A 235 12.14 -4.14 23.60
CA GLY A 235 11.37 -5.03 24.48
C GLY A 235 10.04 -5.53 23.93
N THR A 236 9.66 -5.17 22.69
CA THR A 236 8.35 -5.48 22.10
C THR A 236 8.45 -6.23 20.77
N THR A 237 9.16 -5.69 19.77
CA THR A 237 9.29 -6.32 18.43
C THR A 237 10.72 -6.22 17.90
N ASP A 238 11.14 -7.22 17.11
CA ASP A 238 12.45 -7.26 16.45
C ASP A 238 12.51 -6.46 15.13
N GLY A 239 11.37 -5.89 14.71
CA GLY A 239 11.10 -5.35 13.37
C GLY A 239 9.91 -6.05 12.70
N SER A 240 9.57 -5.65 11.48
CA SER A 240 8.47 -6.28 10.71
C SER A 240 8.91 -7.61 10.10
N LEU A 241 8.10 -8.67 10.25
CA LEU A 241 8.31 -9.93 9.52
C LEU A 241 7.70 -9.82 8.12
N GLU A 242 8.56 -9.82 7.12
CA GLU A 242 8.20 -9.70 5.70
C GLU A 242 8.59 -10.97 4.93
N TYR A 243 8.09 -11.13 3.70
CA TYR A 243 8.43 -12.25 2.83
C TYR A 243 9.07 -11.77 1.54
N LEU A 244 10.10 -12.48 1.07
CA LEU A 244 10.72 -12.17 -0.21
C LEU A 244 9.70 -12.25 -1.34
N VAL A 245 9.74 -11.22 -2.19
CA VAL A 245 8.88 -11.11 -3.37
C VAL A 245 9.69 -11.43 -4.61
N ASP A 246 9.29 -12.49 -5.30
CA ASP A 246 9.72 -12.75 -6.67
C ASP A 246 8.79 -11.99 -7.64
N LEU A 247 9.28 -10.88 -8.19
CA LEU A 247 8.50 -9.99 -9.04
C LEU A 247 7.96 -10.67 -10.32
N PRO A 248 8.74 -11.51 -11.05
CA PRO A 248 8.20 -12.26 -12.18
C PRO A 248 7.06 -13.22 -11.79
N THR A 249 7.17 -13.88 -10.65
CA THR A 249 6.09 -14.74 -10.13
C THR A 249 4.85 -13.92 -9.77
N LEU A 250 5.03 -12.72 -9.19
CA LEU A 250 3.91 -11.82 -8.92
C LEU A 250 3.16 -11.46 -10.22
N GLU A 251 3.87 -10.99 -11.24
CA GLU A 251 3.28 -10.64 -12.54
C GLU A 251 2.54 -11.84 -13.15
N ARG A 252 3.16 -13.02 -13.13
CA ARG A 252 2.56 -14.25 -13.66
C ARG A 252 1.25 -14.59 -12.95
N ILE A 253 1.22 -14.59 -11.61
CA ILE A 253 0.01 -14.95 -10.85
C ILE A 253 -1.07 -13.86 -10.98
N ALA A 254 -0.68 -12.59 -11.07
CA ALA A 254 -1.62 -11.49 -11.33
C ALA A 254 -2.30 -11.66 -12.70
N ALA A 255 -1.54 -12.03 -13.74
CA ALA A 255 -2.09 -12.26 -15.07
C ALA A 255 -3.15 -13.39 -15.12
N GLU A 256 -3.03 -14.41 -14.26
CA GLU A 256 -4.02 -15.50 -14.16
C GLU A 256 -5.42 -15.03 -13.72
N VAL A 257 -5.53 -13.84 -13.12
CA VAL A 257 -6.81 -13.22 -12.72
C VAL A 257 -7.14 -11.97 -13.55
N GLY A 258 -6.52 -11.83 -14.72
CA GLY A 258 -6.74 -10.72 -15.66
C GLY A 258 -6.10 -9.40 -15.23
N LEU A 259 -5.15 -9.41 -14.29
CA LEU A 259 -4.39 -8.23 -13.90
C LEU A 259 -3.10 -8.17 -14.74
N ILE A 260 -3.11 -7.31 -15.77
CA ILE A 260 -2.02 -7.19 -16.74
C ILE A 260 -1.18 -5.95 -16.44
N ALA A 261 0.15 -6.08 -16.50
CA ALA A 261 1.05 -5.01 -16.09
C ALA A 261 0.97 -3.79 -17.01
N VAL A 262 0.87 -2.60 -16.42
CA VAL A 262 1.08 -1.33 -17.11
C VAL A 262 2.58 -1.07 -17.14
N ARG A 263 3.17 -1.15 -18.34
CA ARG A 263 4.62 -1.08 -18.53
C ARG A 263 5.16 0.35 -18.58
N ASP A 264 4.41 1.26 -19.19
CA ASP A 264 4.76 2.67 -19.27
C ASP A 264 3.68 3.50 -18.60
N TYR A 265 4.06 4.36 -17.66
CA TYR A 265 3.11 5.22 -16.93
C TYR A 265 2.83 6.54 -17.65
N MET A 266 3.64 6.88 -18.67
CA MET A 266 3.59 8.15 -19.42
C MET A 266 3.50 9.36 -18.50
N ASP A 267 4.32 9.38 -17.46
CA ASP A 267 4.39 10.45 -16.47
C ASP A 267 5.86 10.80 -16.21
N PRO A 268 6.36 11.91 -16.80
CA PRO A 268 7.76 12.31 -16.66
C PRO A 268 8.16 12.63 -15.22
N VAL A 269 7.23 13.15 -14.40
CA VAL A 269 7.51 13.48 -12.99
C VAL A 269 7.72 12.20 -12.22
N LEU A 270 6.82 11.24 -12.38
CA LEU A 270 6.89 9.95 -11.73
C LEU A 270 8.11 9.13 -12.22
N ALA A 271 8.48 9.23 -13.50
CA ALA A 271 9.66 8.59 -14.06
C ALA A 271 10.97 9.00 -13.35
N THR A 272 11.08 10.27 -12.89
CA THR A 272 12.28 10.73 -12.16
C THR A 272 12.51 10.02 -10.82
N CYS A 273 11.47 9.41 -10.26
CA CYS A 273 11.52 8.69 -8.99
C CYS A 273 12.04 7.26 -9.13
N PHE A 274 12.23 6.78 -10.36
CA PHE A 274 12.54 5.38 -10.65
C PHE A 274 13.88 5.21 -11.35
N LYS A 275 14.39 3.98 -11.33
CA LYS A 275 15.55 3.61 -12.12
C LYS A 275 15.23 3.69 -13.61
N GLU A 276 16.18 4.19 -14.39
CA GLU A 276 16.03 4.38 -15.82
C GLU A 276 15.80 3.04 -16.54
N GLU A 277 16.48 1.98 -16.10
CA GLU A 277 16.31 0.64 -16.66
C GLU A 277 14.91 0.02 -16.44
N ASP A 278 14.10 0.57 -15.53
CA ASP A 278 12.79 0.03 -15.18
C ASP A 278 11.61 0.81 -15.79
N LEU A 279 11.87 1.88 -16.57
CA LEU A 279 10.80 2.76 -17.05
C LEU A 279 9.74 2.02 -17.88
N ASP A 280 10.17 1.05 -18.70
CA ASP A 280 9.31 0.16 -19.49
C ASP A 280 9.05 -1.21 -18.83
N ALA A 281 9.52 -1.38 -17.59
CA ALA A 281 9.36 -2.62 -16.85
C ALA A 281 8.02 -2.63 -16.06
N PRO A 282 7.43 -3.82 -15.81
CA PRO A 282 6.23 -3.98 -14.97
C PRO A 282 6.39 -3.44 -13.54
N PHE A 283 7.62 -3.43 -13.03
CA PHE A 283 7.98 -2.98 -11.70
C PHE A 283 9.07 -1.93 -11.78
N LYS A 284 8.87 -0.81 -11.10
CA LYS A 284 9.76 0.36 -11.15
C LYS A 284 10.47 0.56 -9.83
N HIS A 285 11.73 0.13 -9.73
CA HIS A 285 12.51 0.29 -8.50
C HIS A 285 12.74 1.76 -8.21
N PHE A 286 12.65 2.10 -6.93
CA PHE A 286 12.85 3.46 -6.45
C PHE A 286 14.30 3.89 -6.68
N ARG A 287 14.48 5.14 -7.10
CA ARG A 287 15.77 5.82 -7.26
C ARG A 287 15.87 6.99 -6.27
N PRO A 288 16.04 6.72 -4.97
CA PRO A 288 16.17 7.76 -3.97
C PRO A 288 17.47 8.55 -4.17
N PHE A 289 17.43 9.84 -3.82
CA PHE A 289 18.61 10.67 -3.61
C PHE A 289 18.31 11.62 -2.45
N PHE A 290 19.11 11.53 -1.38
CA PHE A 290 18.84 12.25 -0.12
C PHE A 290 20.04 13.10 0.28
N LEU A 291 19.88 14.43 0.23
CA LEU A 291 20.99 15.38 0.29
C LEU A 291 21.80 15.27 1.59
N HIS A 292 21.14 14.99 2.72
CA HIS A 292 21.79 14.95 4.04
C HIS A 292 21.96 13.53 4.58
N SER A 293 21.60 12.49 3.82
CA SER A 293 21.51 11.13 4.35
C SER A 293 22.85 10.51 4.78
N LEU A 294 23.97 10.89 4.15
CA LEU A 294 25.30 10.42 4.55
C LEU A 294 25.69 10.86 5.97
N GLN A 295 25.10 11.94 6.48
CA GLN A 295 25.36 12.41 7.85
C GLN A 295 24.83 11.42 8.90
N LEU A 296 23.80 10.63 8.54
CA LEU A 296 23.25 9.57 9.40
C LEU A 296 24.19 8.37 9.55
N ASP A 297 25.12 8.21 8.62
CA ASP A 297 26.07 7.09 8.59
C ASP A 297 27.42 7.42 9.25
N VAL A 298 27.55 8.60 9.84
CA VAL A 298 28.73 8.98 10.60
C VAL A 298 28.73 8.21 11.92
N VAL A 299 29.66 7.26 12.04
CA VAL A 299 29.87 6.51 13.29
C VAL A 299 30.93 7.23 14.12
N GLU A 300 30.69 7.41 15.42
CA GLU A 300 31.71 7.96 16.32
C GLU A 300 32.90 6.99 16.46
N ALA A 301 34.12 7.55 16.50
CA ALA A 301 35.33 6.75 16.71
C ALA A 301 35.33 6.13 18.11
N LYS A 302 35.67 4.83 18.20
CA LYS A 302 35.95 4.22 19.51
C LYS A 302 37.17 4.89 20.15
N PRO A 303 37.18 5.16 21.46
CA PRO A 303 38.34 5.74 22.14
C PRO A 303 39.60 4.90 21.88
N GLY A 304 40.66 5.52 21.34
CA GLY A 304 41.94 4.87 21.04
C GLY A 304 42.00 4.03 19.76
N GLY A 305 40.93 3.98 18.96
CA GLY A 305 40.91 3.32 17.65
C GLY A 305 41.27 4.28 16.50
N PRO A 306 41.65 3.75 15.32
CA PRO A 306 41.75 4.57 14.12
C PRO A 306 40.39 5.20 13.77
N PRO A 307 40.37 6.39 13.16
CA PRO A 307 39.12 7.04 12.76
C PRO A 307 38.36 6.12 11.78
N PRO A 308 37.02 6.03 11.91
CA PRO A 308 36.23 5.26 10.97
C PRO A 308 36.35 5.85 9.56
N PRO A 309 36.26 5.01 8.50
CA PRO A 309 36.25 5.51 7.15
C PRO A 309 35.05 6.46 6.95
N PRO A 310 35.19 7.48 6.08
CA PRO A 310 34.09 8.38 5.79
C PRO A 310 32.91 7.60 5.16
N PRO A 311 31.66 7.99 5.44
CA PRO A 311 30.49 7.35 4.84
C PRO A 311 30.53 7.48 3.31
N GLN A 312 30.10 6.44 2.61
CA GLN A 312 30.10 6.35 1.15
C GLN A 312 28.67 6.05 0.65
N PRO A 313 28.27 6.59 -0.51
CA PRO A 313 26.98 6.25 -1.11
C PRO A 313 26.93 4.79 -1.59
N PRO A 314 25.75 4.15 -1.63
CA PRO A 314 24.48 4.71 -1.14
C PRO A 314 24.46 4.76 0.40
N SER A 315 23.85 5.80 0.98
CA SER A 315 23.67 5.89 2.43
C SER A 315 22.74 4.79 2.96
N SER A 316 22.70 4.55 4.27
CA SER A 316 21.76 3.58 4.89
C SER A 316 20.30 3.92 4.59
N LEU A 317 19.96 5.22 4.53
CA LEU A 317 18.62 5.68 4.20
C LEU A 317 18.27 5.41 2.72
N GLU A 318 19.23 5.63 1.81
CA GLU A 318 19.09 5.29 0.40
C GLU A 318 18.99 3.77 0.20
N MET A 319 19.77 2.98 0.93
CA MET A 319 19.67 1.52 0.94
C MET A 319 18.25 1.08 1.34
N ALA A 320 17.71 1.62 2.44
CA ALA A 320 16.35 1.34 2.90
C ALA A 320 15.29 1.69 1.85
N SER A 321 15.35 2.88 1.26
CA SER A 321 14.38 3.30 0.25
C SER A 321 14.52 2.51 -1.06
N SER A 322 15.73 2.11 -1.44
CA SER A 322 15.99 1.35 -2.67
C SER A 322 15.44 -0.08 -2.65
N LEU A 323 14.99 -0.58 -1.50
CA LEU A 323 14.32 -1.88 -1.37
C LEU A 323 13.05 -1.95 -2.22
N PHE A 324 12.37 -0.82 -2.40
CA PHE A 324 11.01 -0.80 -2.91
C PHE A 324 10.92 -0.56 -4.41
N ALA A 325 9.85 -1.08 -5.00
CA ALA A 325 9.43 -0.81 -6.36
C ALA A 325 7.94 -0.45 -6.39
N ALA A 326 7.53 0.35 -7.36
CA ALA A 326 6.12 0.58 -7.70
C ALA A 326 5.65 -0.41 -8.75
N PHE A 327 4.37 -0.76 -8.73
CA PHE A 327 3.71 -1.51 -9.79
C PHE A 327 2.32 -0.94 -10.07
N VAL A 328 1.86 -1.15 -11.31
CA VAL A 328 0.48 -0.91 -11.71
C VAL A 328 0.06 -2.07 -12.61
N PHE A 329 -1.06 -2.70 -12.26
CA PHE A 329 -1.75 -3.65 -13.13
C PHE A 329 -3.09 -3.04 -13.55
N GLN A 330 -3.57 -3.38 -14.73
CA GLN A 330 -4.92 -3.07 -15.19
C GLN A 330 -5.70 -4.36 -15.36
N LYS A 331 -6.98 -4.34 -14.97
CA LYS A 331 -7.87 -5.49 -15.18
C LYS A 331 -8.37 -5.50 -16.63
N VAL A 332 -7.72 -6.27 -17.49
CA VAL A 332 -8.04 -6.39 -18.92
C VAL A 332 -7.74 -7.79 -19.43
N ASP A 333 -8.28 -8.14 -20.58
CA ASP A 333 -8.16 -9.49 -21.15
C ASP A 333 -6.77 -9.78 -21.75
N SER A 334 -6.02 -8.75 -22.17
CA SER A 334 -4.70 -8.93 -22.79
C SER A 334 -3.78 -7.71 -22.64
N PRO A 335 -2.46 -7.86 -22.86
CA PRO A 335 -1.50 -6.74 -22.86
C PRO A 335 -1.83 -5.62 -23.86
N GLU A 336 -2.37 -5.96 -25.03
CA GLU A 336 -2.73 -4.98 -26.06
C GLU A 336 -3.94 -4.13 -25.67
N ALA A 337 -4.76 -4.61 -24.72
CA ALA A 337 -5.91 -3.90 -24.19
C ALA A 337 -5.54 -2.91 -23.06
N VAL A 338 -4.27 -2.88 -22.64
CA VAL A 338 -3.80 -1.95 -21.60
C VAL A 338 -3.91 -0.51 -22.10
N THR A 339 -4.55 0.32 -21.30
CA THR A 339 -4.75 1.76 -21.54
C THR A 339 -4.27 2.56 -20.35
N LEU A 340 -4.07 3.86 -20.55
CA LEU A 340 -3.75 4.79 -19.48
C LEU A 340 -4.92 5.75 -19.27
N PRO A 341 -5.20 6.15 -18.02
CA PRO A 341 -6.17 7.20 -17.78
C PRO A 341 -5.63 8.54 -18.31
N MET A 342 -6.51 9.47 -18.63
CA MET A 342 -6.08 10.83 -18.93
C MET A 342 -5.35 11.42 -17.71
N ALA A 343 -4.15 11.96 -17.93
CA ALA A 343 -3.43 12.64 -16.86
C ALA A 343 -4.24 13.87 -16.41
N PRO A 344 -4.29 14.18 -15.10
CA PRO A 344 -4.89 15.43 -14.65
C PRO A 344 -4.18 16.60 -15.34
N GLU A 345 -4.93 17.55 -15.90
CA GLU A 345 -4.34 18.78 -16.40
C GLU A 345 -3.58 19.46 -15.25
N CYS A 346 -2.27 19.61 -15.41
CA CYS A 346 -1.41 20.30 -14.45
C CYS A 346 -1.93 21.73 -14.27
N GLN A 347 -2.61 22.02 -13.16
CA GLN A 347 -3.09 23.37 -12.82
C GLN A 347 -1.96 24.41 -12.73
N PHE A 348 -0.70 23.97 -12.68
CA PHE A 348 0.49 24.83 -12.74
C PHE A 348 0.75 25.45 -14.12
N MET A 349 0.04 25.05 -15.17
CA MET A 349 0.18 25.61 -16.53
C MET A 349 -1.01 26.49 -16.97
N VAL A 350 -1.98 26.76 -16.09
CA VAL A 350 -3.00 27.79 -16.37
C VAL A 350 -2.36 29.14 -16.08
N ASP A 351 -1.91 29.80 -17.14
CA ASP A 351 -1.32 31.12 -17.10
C ASP A 351 -2.22 32.09 -16.30
N ARG A 352 -1.72 32.56 -15.16
CA ARG A 352 -2.42 33.54 -14.30
C ARG A 352 -2.43 34.95 -14.90
N THR A 353 -2.16 35.11 -16.19
CA THR A 353 -2.16 36.42 -16.86
C THR A 353 -3.54 36.87 -17.36
N GLN A 354 -4.57 36.01 -17.33
CA GLN A 354 -5.93 36.43 -17.69
C GLN A 354 -6.85 36.49 -16.46
N GLY A 355 -6.72 37.57 -15.68
CA GLY A 355 -7.55 37.73 -14.48
C GLY A 355 -7.32 39.00 -13.67
N ARG A 356 -7.03 40.13 -14.31
CA ARG A 356 -7.16 41.46 -13.67
C ARG A 356 -7.81 42.44 -14.64
N GLY A 357 -9.11 42.25 -14.85
CA GLY A 357 -9.99 43.30 -15.34
C GLY A 357 -10.56 44.09 -14.17
N GLY A 358 -10.32 45.41 -14.17
CA GLY A 358 -11.24 46.44 -13.67
C GLY A 358 -11.58 46.47 -12.17
N GLY A 359 -10.95 47.40 -11.45
CA GLY A 359 -11.41 47.85 -10.13
C GLY A 359 -10.58 49.06 -9.67
N GLY A 360 -11.06 50.26 -9.99
CA GLY A 360 -10.35 51.52 -9.76
C GLY A 360 -10.43 52.07 -8.35
N GLY A 361 -9.73 53.20 -8.16
CA GLY A 361 -9.99 54.17 -7.09
C GLY A 361 -8.83 54.37 -6.12
N GLY A 362 -7.96 55.34 -6.41
CA GLY A 362 -6.97 55.83 -5.44
C GLY A 362 -5.94 56.77 -6.07
N GLY A 363 -6.28 58.05 -6.23
CA GLY A 363 -5.27 59.13 -6.36
C GLY A 363 -4.60 59.41 -5.00
N PRO A 364 -3.65 60.37 -4.88
CA PRO A 364 -3.56 61.59 -5.70
C PRO A 364 -2.12 62.08 -6.06
N MET A 365 -2.11 63.20 -6.80
CA MET A 365 -1.03 64.18 -7.02
C MET A 365 0.16 63.71 -7.88
N GLY A 366 0.47 64.28 -9.04
CA GLY A 366 0.37 65.67 -9.44
C GLY A 366 1.78 66.25 -9.48
N GLN A 367 2.45 66.17 -10.64
CA GLN A 367 3.45 67.16 -11.02
C GLN A 367 3.69 67.16 -12.53
N SER A 368 3.59 68.38 -13.03
CA SER A 368 3.71 68.92 -14.37
C SER A 368 5.12 68.84 -14.96
N GLY A 369 5.22 68.67 -16.27
CA GLY A 369 6.43 68.96 -17.05
C GLY A 369 6.14 68.94 -18.54
N GLY A 370 6.00 70.12 -19.13
CA GLY A 370 5.68 70.36 -20.54
C GLY A 370 6.83 70.07 -21.53
N PRO A 371 6.61 70.38 -22.83
CA PRO A 371 7.25 69.78 -24.02
C PRO A 371 8.33 70.73 -24.59
N PRO A 372 8.69 70.78 -25.90
CA PRO A 372 8.52 69.88 -27.06
C PRO A 372 9.85 69.65 -27.83
N MET A 373 9.87 68.88 -28.93
CA MET A 373 10.69 69.23 -30.11
C MET A 373 10.19 68.52 -31.39
N MET A 374 10.26 69.29 -32.47
CA MET A 374 9.75 69.06 -33.82
C MET A 374 10.55 68.03 -34.64
N GLY A 375 9.93 67.47 -35.68
CA GLY A 375 10.62 66.69 -36.72
C GLY A 375 9.72 66.17 -37.84
N HIS A 376 9.38 67.08 -38.76
CA HIS A 376 8.93 66.94 -40.16
C HIS A 376 8.41 65.62 -40.78
N HIS A 377 7.26 65.81 -41.45
CA HIS A 377 6.82 65.35 -42.79
C HIS A 377 7.06 63.90 -43.26
N HIS A 378 5.96 63.23 -43.63
CA HIS A 378 5.58 63.13 -45.05
C HIS A 378 4.09 62.80 -45.24
N HIS A 379 3.50 63.48 -46.22
CA HIS A 379 2.14 63.31 -46.75
C HIS A 379 1.94 61.96 -47.44
N HIS A 380 0.72 61.39 -47.33
CA HIS A 380 -0.11 61.12 -48.51
C HIS A 380 -1.62 61.06 -48.17
N HIS A 381 -2.39 61.70 -49.07
CA HIS A 381 -3.85 61.85 -49.20
C HIS A 381 -4.63 60.51 -49.16
N HIS A 382 -5.76 60.40 -48.42
CA HIS A 382 -7.19 60.71 -48.75
C HIS A 382 -7.84 59.73 -49.76
N PRO A 383 -9.20 59.61 -49.85
CA PRO A 383 -10.27 59.80 -48.86
C PRO A 383 -11.40 58.72 -48.95
N GLY A 384 -12.41 58.77 -48.05
CA GLY A 384 -13.72 58.16 -48.32
C GLY A 384 -14.53 57.79 -47.08
N GLY A 385 -15.39 58.70 -46.60
CA GLY A 385 -16.48 58.39 -45.64
C GLY A 385 -17.73 57.83 -46.35
N PRO A 386 -18.96 58.05 -45.86
CA PRO A 386 -19.38 58.44 -44.50
C PRO A 386 -20.67 57.74 -44.00
N MET A 387 -21.06 58.06 -42.75
CA MET A 387 -22.42 58.17 -42.19
C MET A 387 -23.30 56.94 -41.89
N GLY A 388 -23.92 56.97 -40.69
CA GLY A 388 -25.13 56.20 -40.38
C GLY A 388 -25.46 56.01 -38.88
N HIS A 389 -25.73 57.09 -38.15
CA HIS A 389 -26.47 57.10 -36.86
C HIS A 389 -27.99 56.83 -37.10
N PRO A 390 -28.91 56.86 -36.10
CA PRO A 390 -29.00 56.15 -34.81
C PRO A 390 -30.46 55.58 -34.59
N GLY A 391 -30.74 54.95 -33.44
CA GLY A 391 -32.13 54.71 -33.02
C GLY A 391 -32.29 53.89 -31.72
N GLY A 392 -32.60 54.55 -30.61
CA GLY A 392 -33.19 53.93 -29.39
C GLY A 392 -34.73 53.98 -29.44
N PRO A 393 -35.45 54.10 -28.30
CA PRO A 393 -35.49 53.26 -27.09
C PRO A 393 -36.96 52.89 -26.69
N HIS A 394 -37.17 52.45 -25.43
CA HIS A 394 -38.44 52.34 -24.62
C HIS A 394 -39.01 50.92 -24.40
N MET A 395 -39.69 50.55 -23.28
CA MET A 395 -39.87 50.98 -21.87
C MET A 395 -40.76 49.90 -21.16
N MET A 396 -40.51 49.66 -19.87
CA MET A 396 -41.40 49.30 -18.72
C MET A 396 -42.46 48.18 -18.71
N GLY A 397 -42.54 47.47 -17.57
CA GLY A 397 -43.79 46.90 -17.01
C GLY A 397 -43.65 45.83 -15.89
N HIS A 398 -43.72 46.23 -14.61
CA HIS A 398 -44.07 45.40 -13.42
C HIS A 398 -45.61 45.43 -13.20
N PRO A 399 -46.30 44.68 -12.27
CA PRO A 399 -45.88 44.17 -10.94
C PRO A 399 -46.44 42.76 -10.50
N GLY A 400 -46.12 42.32 -9.25
CA GLY A 400 -46.55 41.05 -8.57
C GLY A 400 -48.03 41.03 -8.04
N PRO A 401 -48.44 40.30 -6.96
CA PRO A 401 -47.66 39.70 -5.83
C PRO A 401 -48.22 38.41 -5.11
N MET A 402 -47.55 37.97 -4.00
CA MET A 402 -47.94 37.16 -2.79
C MET A 402 -48.55 35.72 -2.91
N GLY A 403 -48.36 34.72 -2.01
CA GLY A 403 -47.68 34.59 -0.71
C GLY A 403 -47.87 33.19 -0.03
N HIS A 404 -46.97 32.88 0.91
CA HIS A 404 -47.02 32.07 2.17
C HIS A 404 -47.52 30.59 2.33
N HIS A 405 -46.60 29.81 2.95
CA HIS A 405 -46.68 28.82 4.06
C HIS A 405 -47.53 27.52 4.02
N GLY A 406 -46.84 26.40 4.32
CA GLY A 406 -47.40 25.18 4.92
C GLY A 406 -46.30 24.20 5.35
N GLY A 407 -46.15 23.95 6.67
CA GLY A 407 -45.18 23.04 7.29
C GLY A 407 -45.66 21.58 7.43
N PRO A 408 -44.86 20.68 8.05
CA PRO A 408 -45.02 19.22 7.99
C PRO A 408 -45.82 18.62 9.16
N PRO A 409 -46.32 17.37 9.07
CA PRO A 409 -47.06 16.76 10.17
C PRO A 409 -46.17 16.01 11.18
N GLN A 410 -46.65 16.05 12.42
CA GLN A 410 -46.11 15.51 13.67
C GLN A 410 -46.46 14.02 13.87
N GLY A 411 -45.78 13.37 14.82
CA GLY A 411 -46.09 12.01 15.30
C GLY A 411 -46.67 11.95 16.73
N MET A 412 -47.03 10.70 17.12
CA MET A 412 -47.32 10.10 18.46
C MET A 412 -48.74 10.31 19.06
N PRO A 413 -49.27 9.49 20.03
CA PRO A 413 -48.80 8.21 20.66
C PRO A 413 -49.87 7.08 20.99
N GLY A 414 -49.39 5.84 21.24
CA GLY A 414 -49.85 4.82 22.25
C GLY A 414 -51.16 4.01 22.07
N PRO A 415 -51.50 2.97 22.90
CA PRO A 415 -50.74 2.29 23.99
C PRO A 415 -50.85 0.73 24.03
N TYR A 416 -50.26 0.14 25.09
CA TYR A 416 -50.17 -1.28 25.49
C TYR A 416 -51.49 -2.08 25.60
N GLY A 417 -51.41 -3.40 25.38
CA GLY A 417 -52.39 -4.40 25.82
C GLY A 417 -51.79 -5.83 25.86
N MET A 418 -51.81 -6.45 27.05
CA MET A 418 -51.25 -7.77 27.37
C MET A 418 -52.05 -8.96 26.82
N GLY A 419 -51.41 -10.14 26.71
CA GLY A 419 -52.01 -11.40 27.18
C GLY A 419 -51.80 -12.67 26.35
N GLY A 420 -51.20 -13.70 26.97
CA GLY A 420 -51.37 -15.15 26.68
C GLY A 420 -50.63 -15.68 25.44
N GLY A 421 -49.92 -16.80 25.43
CA GLY A 421 -50.03 -18.02 26.23
C GLY A 421 -50.47 -19.18 25.32
N GLY A 422 -49.56 -20.13 25.05
CA GLY A 422 -49.92 -21.48 24.58
C GLY A 422 -49.51 -21.90 23.16
N PRO A 423 -49.51 -23.21 22.86
CA PRO A 423 -48.39 -23.97 22.27
C PRO A 423 -48.56 -24.30 20.75
N PRO A 424 -47.54 -24.88 20.08
CA PRO A 424 -47.65 -25.21 18.66
C PRO A 424 -48.56 -26.43 18.39
N PRO A 425 -49.28 -26.46 17.26
CA PRO A 425 -50.10 -27.61 16.88
C PRO A 425 -49.28 -28.75 16.25
N PRO A 426 -49.85 -29.98 16.23
CA PRO A 426 -49.12 -31.24 16.12
C PRO A 426 -49.00 -31.75 14.68
N GLY A 427 -48.10 -32.71 14.50
CA GLY A 427 -48.00 -33.53 13.29
C GLY A 427 -49.13 -34.57 13.17
N PHE A 428 -49.45 -34.88 11.92
CA PHE A 428 -49.99 -36.15 11.41
C PHE A 428 -49.19 -36.40 10.12
N GLY A 429 -48.54 -37.54 9.84
CA GLY A 429 -48.71 -38.88 10.35
C GLY A 429 -49.35 -39.74 9.25
N GLY A 430 -48.58 -40.65 8.64
CA GLY A 430 -49.17 -41.86 8.04
C GLY A 430 -48.54 -42.42 6.76
N GLY A 431 -47.84 -43.56 6.91
CA GLY A 431 -47.72 -44.64 5.92
C GLY A 431 -46.39 -44.68 5.18
N GLY A 432 -45.55 -45.72 5.25
CA GLY A 432 -45.72 -47.11 5.68
C GLY A 432 -45.03 -48.04 4.67
N HIS A 433 -44.46 -49.14 5.17
CA HIS A 433 -43.72 -50.22 4.46
C HIS A 433 -42.23 -49.93 4.23
N GLY A 434 -41.24 -50.70 4.71
CA GLY A 434 -41.24 -51.98 5.41
C GLY A 434 -40.10 -52.87 4.88
N TYR A 435 -39.21 -53.34 5.77
CA TYR A 435 -38.30 -54.51 5.64
C TYR A 435 -37.28 -54.48 4.47
N ALA A 436 -36.11 -55.11 4.46
CA ALA A 436 -35.25 -55.83 5.37
C ALA A 436 -33.92 -56.03 4.58
N GLY A 437 -32.86 -56.48 5.26
CA GLY A 437 -31.79 -57.24 4.59
C GLY A 437 -30.41 -56.63 4.65
N GLY A 438 -29.60 -57.15 5.58
CA GLY A 438 -28.15 -57.09 5.53
C GLY A 438 -27.55 -57.85 4.33
N PRO A 439 -26.21 -57.88 4.24
CA PRO A 439 -25.49 -58.14 3.00
C PRO A 439 -25.26 -59.64 2.77
N PRO A 440 -24.98 -60.07 1.52
CA PRO A 440 -24.34 -61.36 1.30
C PRO A 440 -22.87 -61.23 0.90
N LEU A 441 -22.08 -62.11 1.52
CA LEU A 441 -20.72 -62.51 1.19
C LEU A 441 -20.73 -63.74 0.25
N GLY A 442 -19.64 -63.91 -0.51
CA GLY A 442 -19.11 -65.21 -1.00
C GLY A 442 -19.10 -65.36 -2.53
N GLY A 443 -18.05 -65.84 -3.22
CA GLY A 443 -16.75 -66.40 -2.84
C GLY A 443 -16.14 -67.22 -4.02
N ALA A 444 -14.85 -67.63 -3.86
CA ALA A 444 -14.01 -68.63 -4.61
C ALA A 444 -12.77 -68.03 -5.33
N HIS A 445 -11.53 -68.55 -5.28
CA HIS A 445 -10.93 -69.76 -4.69
C HIS A 445 -9.37 -69.69 -4.62
N GLY A 446 -8.76 -70.27 -3.56
CA GLY A 446 -7.45 -70.98 -3.48
C GLY A 446 -6.13 -70.17 -3.46
N GLY A 447 -5.10 -70.47 -2.64
CA GLY A 447 -4.88 -71.45 -1.57
C GLY A 447 -3.42 -71.44 -1.03
N ARG A 448 -3.24 -72.02 0.18
CA ARG A 448 -2.00 -72.53 0.86
C ARG A 448 -0.88 -71.49 1.15
N GLY A 449 -0.24 -71.36 2.31
CA GLY A 449 -0.24 -71.99 3.64
C GLY A 449 0.88 -71.31 4.49
N GLY A 450 0.70 -71.19 5.81
CA GLY A 450 1.76 -70.78 6.78
C GLY A 450 2.71 -71.96 7.12
N PRO A 451 3.66 -71.87 8.09
CA PRO A 451 3.72 -70.97 9.26
C PRO A 451 5.11 -70.27 9.51
N GLY A 452 5.19 -69.34 10.49
CA GLY A 452 6.47 -68.75 11.00
C GLY A 452 7.17 -69.65 12.04
N PRO A 453 7.93 -69.14 13.04
CA PRO A 453 8.99 -68.11 13.07
C PRO A 453 10.36 -68.71 13.49
N GLY A 454 11.48 -67.96 13.45
CA GLY A 454 12.78 -68.48 13.90
C GLY A 454 13.83 -67.43 14.28
N LYS A 455 14.17 -67.37 15.59
CA LYS A 455 15.37 -66.74 16.15
C LYS A 455 16.58 -67.69 16.03
N ARG A 456 17.78 -67.13 15.82
CA ARG A 456 19.15 -67.58 16.20
C ARG A 456 20.09 -66.41 15.80
N GLY A 457 21.06 -65.89 16.55
CA GLY A 457 21.78 -66.32 17.74
C GLY A 457 23.29 -66.40 17.43
N TRP A 458 24.04 -65.34 17.78
CA TRP A 458 25.49 -65.25 18.15
C TRP A 458 26.61 -65.79 17.22
N ASP A 459 27.61 -64.94 16.90
CA ASP A 459 28.99 -65.03 17.44
C ASP A 459 29.92 -63.92 16.90
N GLY A 460 30.76 -63.36 17.78
CA GLY A 460 31.93 -62.53 17.42
C GLY A 460 33.14 -63.39 16.99
N PRO A 461 34.33 -62.82 16.66
CA PRO A 461 35.08 -61.95 17.58
C PRO A 461 35.80 -60.72 16.94
N ARG A 462 36.27 -59.81 17.81
CA ARG A 462 37.31 -58.78 17.55
C ARG A 462 38.74 -59.43 17.61
N PRO A 463 39.85 -58.68 17.76
CA PRO A 463 40.55 -57.73 16.87
C PRO A 463 42.05 -58.11 16.66
N GLY A 464 42.77 -57.46 15.74
CA GLY A 464 44.26 -57.44 15.71
C GLY A 464 44.76 -56.24 14.91
N HIS A 465 45.42 -55.22 15.49
CA HIS A 465 46.80 -55.10 15.98
C HIS A 465 47.89 -55.18 14.90
N ASP A 466 48.48 -54.00 14.58
CA ASP A 466 49.94 -53.73 14.54
C ASP A 466 50.09 -52.19 14.61
N ARG A 467 50.69 -51.52 15.60
CA ARG A 467 51.99 -51.54 16.31
C ARG A 467 53.21 -51.07 15.50
N GLY A 468 53.96 -50.17 16.14
CA GLY A 468 55.25 -49.57 15.76
C GLY A 468 55.22 -48.07 16.02
N ASP A 469 55.19 -47.56 17.26
CA ASP A 469 56.24 -47.49 18.32
C ASP A 469 57.55 -46.79 17.90
N LYS A 470 57.81 -45.61 18.50
CA LYS A 470 59.02 -45.19 19.25
C LYS A 470 58.84 -43.72 19.70
N ARG A 471 58.65 -43.44 21.01
CA ARG A 471 59.65 -43.09 22.07
C ARG A 471 60.45 -41.81 21.73
N GLY A 472 60.66 -40.82 22.61
CA GLY A 472 60.44 -40.66 24.06
C GLY A 472 60.49 -39.16 24.43
N LYS A 473 59.96 -38.73 25.58
CA LYS A 473 60.56 -38.66 26.94
C LYS A 473 61.14 -37.27 27.33
N PHE A 474 60.50 -36.67 28.34
CA PHE A 474 61.03 -35.93 29.52
C PHE A 474 61.51 -34.46 29.46
N GLY A 475 61.13 -33.74 30.55
CA GLY A 475 61.72 -32.51 31.10
C GLY A 475 60.81 -31.29 30.85
N GLY A 476 60.16 -30.64 31.81
CA GLY A 476 60.59 -30.17 33.14
C GLY A 476 60.54 -28.63 33.10
N GLY A 477 59.62 -27.99 33.86
CA GLY A 477 59.50 -26.51 33.93
C GLY A 477 60.60 -25.85 34.79
N PRO A 478 60.37 -24.68 35.44
CA PRO A 478 59.55 -23.52 35.09
C PRO A 478 60.41 -22.21 35.07
N GLY A 479 59.83 -21.07 34.69
CA GLY A 479 60.53 -19.78 34.81
C GLY A 479 59.60 -18.58 34.77
N ARG A 480 59.42 -17.95 35.93
CA ARG A 480 58.89 -16.59 36.08
C ARG A 480 59.89 -15.59 35.47
N GLY A 481 59.36 -14.51 34.92
CA GLY A 481 60.06 -13.29 34.52
C GLY A 481 59.01 -12.25 34.15
#